data_AF-A0A2T5LM80-F1
#
_entry.id   AF-A0A2T5LM80-F1
#
_cell.length_a   1.000
_cell.length_b   1.000
_cell.length_c   1.000
_cell.angle_alpha   90.00
_cell.angle_beta   90.00
_cell.angle_gamma   90.00
#
_symmetry.space_group_name_H-M   'P 1'
#
loop_
_entity.id
_entity.type
_entity.pdbx_description
1 polymer ?
#
loop_
_entity_poly.entity_id
_entity_poly.type
_entity_poly.pdbx_seq_one_letter_code
_entity_poly.pdbx_strand_id
1 'polypeptide(L)'
;MASRQYVPGVTLGSLWPSLSEHHKSAVLAQLQLIFTDMRSLPSPVFYSSIIQGPVPHQYFLSRDGNPAITGPFLKGEDLSKAIALRPRHKWDYRGKHGWTSDFLTRHLPLALSGHPPTFTHRDLYRENILISKVSNPNSGVKEYTIAAIIDWETAGCVEEIIDPWPLEGTLFRFVFDNLEF
;
A
#
# COMPACT_ATOMS: atom_id res chain seq x y z
N MET A 1 -7.24 13.89 21.14
CA MET A 1 -6.95 14.59 19.87
C MET A 1 -5.49 14.35 19.53
N ALA A 2 -5.18 13.77 18.38
CA ALA A 2 -3.79 13.70 17.92
C ALA A 2 -3.40 15.08 17.38
N SER A 3 -2.50 15.81 18.06
CA SER A 3 -1.94 17.03 17.48
C SER A 3 -0.88 16.64 16.44
N ARG A 4 -1.18 16.82 15.16
CA ARG A 4 -0.17 16.69 14.10
C ARG A 4 0.70 17.94 14.10
N GLN A 5 2.01 17.78 14.19
CA GLN A 5 2.94 18.86 13.88
C GLN A 5 2.91 19.10 12.37
N TYR A 6 2.93 20.37 11.96
CA TYR A 6 3.02 20.73 10.55
C TYR A 6 4.40 20.35 10.01
N VAL A 7 4.43 19.58 8.92
CA VAL A 7 5.68 19.23 8.21
C VAL A 7 5.73 20.04 6.92
N PRO A 8 6.71 20.96 6.76
CA PRO A 8 6.86 21.70 5.52
C PRO A 8 7.34 20.79 4.39
N GLY A 9 6.75 20.92 3.20
CA GLY A 9 7.15 20.17 2.03
C GLY A 9 6.20 20.36 0.86
N VAL A 10 6.61 19.85 -0.31
CA VAL A 10 5.75 19.73 -1.49
C VAL A 10 5.51 18.25 -1.77
N THR A 11 4.37 17.90 -2.37
CA THR A 11 4.11 16.50 -2.72
C THR A 11 5.09 16.01 -3.78
N LEU A 12 5.52 14.75 -3.69
CA LEU A 12 6.37 14.13 -4.70
C LEU A 12 5.68 14.16 -6.06
N GLY A 13 4.35 14.02 -6.11
CA GLY A 13 3.57 14.06 -7.36
C GLY A 13 3.75 15.38 -8.11
N SER A 14 3.64 16.51 -7.40
CA SER A 14 3.85 17.84 -7.99
C SER A 14 5.30 18.07 -8.45
N LEU A 15 6.25 17.45 -7.77
CA LEU A 15 7.68 17.65 -8.02
C LEU A 15 8.22 16.72 -9.11
N TRP A 16 7.66 15.52 -9.24
CA TRP A 16 8.16 14.42 -10.07
C TRP A 16 8.49 14.82 -11.51
N PRO A 17 7.65 15.58 -12.25
CA PRO A 17 7.95 15.97 -13.63
C PRO A 17 9.19 16.87 -13.77
N SER A 18 9.58 17.55 -12.69
CA SER A 18 10.72 18.48 -12.68
C SER A 18 12.02 17.86 -12.15
N LEU A 19 11.97 16.62 -11.64
CA LEU A 19 13.14 15.92 -11.13
C LEU A 19 13.96 15.34 -12.27
N SER A 20 15.28 15.51 -12.20
CA SER A 20 16.20 14.76 -13.05
C SER A 20 16.24 13.29 -12.63
N GLU A 21 16.68 12.41 -13.53
CA GLU A 21 16.82 10.97 -13.27
C GLU A 21 17.70 10.65 -12.04
N HIS A 22 18.75 11.45 -11.83
CA HIS A 22 19.59 11.36 -10.63
C HIS A 22 18.77 11.63 -9.35
N HIS A 23 17.94 12.67 -9.34
CA HIS A 23 17.11 13.00 -8.17
C HIS A 23 15.98 11.98 -7.96
N LYS A 24 15.34 11.50 -9.03
CA LYS A 24 14.35 10.41 -8.94
C LYS A 24 14.98 9.17 -8.31
N SER A 25 16.15 8.77 -8.78
CA SER A 25 16.90 7.62 -8.23
C SER A 25 17.23 7.80 -6.75
N ALA A 26 17.66 8.99 -6.34
CA ALA A 26 17.95 9.30 -4.94
C ALA A 26 16.70 9.26 -4.04
N VAL A 27 15.55 9.75 -4.52
CA VAL A 27 14.27 9.67 -3.79
C VAL A 27 13.79 8.22 -3.68
N LEU A 28 13.90 7.43 -4.75
CA LEU A 28 13.53 6.01 -4.74
C LEU A 28 14.40 5.20 -3.76
N ALA A 29 15.70 5.50 -3.67
CA ALA A 29 16.58 4.88 -2.69
C ALA A 29 16.14 5.18 -1.25
N GLN A 30 15.72 6.42 -0.95
CA GLN A 30 15.17 6.77 0.37
C GLN A 30 13.87 6.02 0.67
N LEU A 31 12.95 5.94 -0.29
CA LEU A 31 11.70 5.18 -0.14
C LEU A 31 11.97 3.69 0.14
N GLN A 32 12.94 3.10 -0.57
CA GLN A 32 13.33 1.70 -0.34
C GLN A 32 13.80 1.46 1.09
N LEU A 33 14.63 2.36 1.64
CA LEU A 33 15.07 2.26 3.02
C LEU A 33 13.89 2.38 4.00
N ILE A 34 13.02 3.38 3.82
CA ILE A 34 11.83 3.56 4.67
C ILE A 34 10.94 2.31 4.66
N PHE A 35 10.68 1.73 3.49
CA PHE A 35 9.84 0.51 3.42
C PHE A 35 10.54 -0.72 3.96
N THR A 36 11.86 -0.82 3.81
CA THR A 36 12.64 -1.89 4.46
C THR A 36 12.50 -1.78 5.97
N ASP A 37 12.62 -0.57 6.53
CA ASP A 37 12.47 -0.33 7.96
C ASP A 37 11.04 -0.61 8.43
N MET A 38 10.02 -0.15 7.71
CA MET A 38 8.62 -0.46 8.03
C MET A 38 8.32 -1.95 8.03
N ARG A 39 8.89 -2.71 7.08
CA ARG A 39 8.70 -4.17 6.98
C ARG A 39 9.53 -4.94 8.00
N SER A 40 10.56 -4.32 8.58
CA SER A 40 11.33 -4.91 9.67
C SER A 40 10.57 -4.92 11.02
N LEU A 41 9.45 -4.21 11.11
CA LEU A 41 8.59 -4.22 12.29
C LEU A 41 8.09 -5.65 12.57
N PRO A 42 7.95 -6.05 13.86
CA PRO A 42 7.45 -7.37 14.21
C PRO A 42 6.11 -7.65 13.53
N SER A 43 6.02 -8.81 12.88
CA SER A 43 4.78 -9.23 12.23
C SER A 43 3.64 -9.30 13.24
N PRO A 44 2.54 -8.59 13.00
CA PRO A 44 1.35 -8.66 13.85
C PRO A 44 0.70 -10.04 13.76
N VAL A 45 -0.05 -10.41 14.80
CA VAL A 45 -0.75 -11.71 14.86
C VAL A 45 -1.89 -11.80 13.83
N PHE A 46 -2.48 -10.67 13.46
CA PHE A 46 -3.69 -10.61 12.64
C PHE A 46 -3.52 -9.75 11.40
N TYR A 47 -4.13 -10.20 10.30
CA TYR A 47 -4.45 -9.33 9.16
C TYR A 47 -5.61 -8.42 9.54
N SER A 48 -5.36 -7.12 9.67
CA SER A 48 -6.26 -6.20 10.37
C SER A 48 -5.95 -4.73 10.08
N SER A 49 -6.77 -3.80 10.59
CA SER A 49 -6.36 -2.39 10.73
C SER A 49 -5.30 -2.20 11.82
N ILE A 50 -4.71 -1.00 11.92
CA ILE A 50 -3.76 -0.65 13.01
C ILE A 50 -4.36 -0.90 14.40
N ILE A 51 -5.68 -0.71 14.56
CA ILE A 51 -6.38 -0.92 15.83
C ILE A 51 -6.90 -2.37 15.99
N GLN A 52 -6.36 -3.32 15.22
CA GLN A 52 -6.75 -4.73 15.20
C GLN A 52 -8.24 -4.97 14.88
N GLY A 53 -8.83 -4.07 14.10
CA GLY A 53 -10.21 -4.17 13.61
C GLY A 53 -10.29 -4.70 12.18
N PRO A 54 -11.45 -4.50 11.50
CA PRO A 54 -11.63 -4.81 10.10
C PRO A 54 -10.48 -4.31 9.22
N VAL A 55 -10.10 -5.09 8.21
CA VAL A 55 -9.08 -4.69 7.24
C VAL A 55 -9.63 -3.52 6.42
N PRO A 56 -9.03 -2.31 6.45
CA PRO A 56 -9.60 -1.13 5.82
C PRO A 56 -9.31 -1.12 4.31
N HIS A 57 -9.77 -2.14 3.58
CA HIS A 57 -9.64 -2.26 2.12
C HIS A 57 -11.00 -2.48 1.48
N GLN A 58 -11.13 -1.99 0.25
CA GLN A 58 -12.36 -2.16 -0.53
C GLN A 58 -12.78 -3.62 -0.74
N TYR A 59 -11.84 -4.59 -0.68
CA TYR A 59 -12.15 -6.03 -0.79
C TYR A 59 -12.80 -6.61 0.47
N PHE A 60 -12.61 -5.96 1.62
CA PHE A 60 -13.09 -6.40 2.92
C PHE A 60 -14.24 -5.52 3.43
N LEU A 61 -14.94 -4.81 2.54
CA LEU A 61 -16.14 -4.05 2.90
C LEU A 61 -17.38 -4.93 2.78
N SER A 62 -18.18 -4.98 3.84
CA SER A 62 -19.51 -5.59 3.83
C SER A 62 -20.54 -4.64 4.47
N ARG A 63 -21.75 -4.57 3.92
CA ARG A 63 -22.81 -3.65 4.38
C ARG A 63 -23.32 -3.99 5.77
N ASP A 64 -23.30 -5.28 6.10
CA ASP A 64 -23.73 -5.88 7.36
C ASP A 64 -22.57 -6.05 8.36
N GLY A 65 -21.35 -5.68 7.99
CA GLY A 65 -20.17 -5.82 8.86
C GLY A 65 -19.71 -7.27 9.09
N ASN A 66 -20.04 -8.18 8.17
CA ASN A 66 -19.76 -9.61 8.28
C ASN A 66 -18.25 -9.88 8.49
N PRO A 67 -17.82 -10.40 9.66
CA PRO A 67 -16.42 -10.65 9.98
C PRO A 67 -15.72 -11.64 9.05
N ALA A 68 -16.45 -12.53 8.38
CA ALA A 68 -15.89 -13.43 7.38
C ALA A 68 -15.42 -12.69 6.11
N ILE A 69 -15.85 -11.43 5.93
CA ILE A 69 -15.44 -10.54 4.86
C ILE A 69 -14.55 -9.42 5.40
N THR A 70 -14.89 -8.85 6.55
CA THR A 70 -14.24 -7.64 7.06
C THR A 70 -12.99 -7.93 7.88
N GLY A 71 -12.86 -9.12 8.46
CA GLY A 71 -11.79 -9.45 9.40
C GLY A 71 -11.99 -8.83 10.79
N PRO A 72 -10.95 -8.81 11.64
CA PRO A 72 -9.57 -9.22 11.37
C PRO A 72 -9.44 -10.73 11.13
N PHE A 73 -8.36 -11.16 10.46
CA PHE A 73 -8.10 -12.57 10.16
C PHE A 73 -6.83 -13.06 10.86
N LEU A 74 -6.87 -14.27 11.39
CA LEU A 74 -5.70 -14.92 11.99
C LEU A 74 -4.86 -15.68 10.94
N LYS A 75 -5.50 -16.19 9.89
CA LYS A 75 -4.87 -17.04 8.88
C LYS A 75 -4.99 -16.41 7.50
N GLY A 76 -3.92 -16.46 6.70
CA GLY A 76 -3.93 -15.99 5.31
C GLY A 76 -4.95 -16.71 4.44
N GLU A 77 -5.28 -17.96 4.78
CA GLU A 77 -6.38 -18.71 4.13
C GLU A 77 -7.75 -18.02 4.29
N ASP A 78 -8.03 -17.45 5.46
CA ASP A 78 -9.31 -16.79 5.72
C ASP A 78 -9.36 -15.40 5.06
N LEU A 79 -8.22 -14.69 5.05
CA LEU A 79 -8.04 -13.49 4.25
C LEU A 79 -8.26 -13.76 2.75
N SER A 80 -7.67 -14.83 2.22
CA SER A 80 -7.81 -15.28 0.83
C SER A 80 -9.27 -15.57 0.46
N LYS A 81 -9.98 -16.29 1.33
CA LYS A 81 -11.42 -16.56 1.16
C LYS A 81 -12.22 -15.26 1.12
N ALA A 82 -11.94 -14.33 2.04
CA ALA A 82 -12.64 -13.05 2.10
C ALA A 82 -12.49 -12.22 0.80
N ILE A 83 -11.31 -12.19 0.19
CA ILE A 83 -11.09 -11.54 -1.13
C ILE A 83 -11.97 -12.18 -2.21
N ALA A 84 -12.06 -13.52 -2.20
CA ALA A 84 -12.84 -14.28 -3.19
C ALA A 84 -14.37 -14.16 -3.00
N LEU A 85 -14.85 -13.71 -1.83
CA LEU A 85 -16.26 -13.50 -1.54
C LEU A 85 -16.83 -12.20 -2.14
N ARG A 86 -16.03 -11.14 -2.30
CA ARG A 86 -16.52 -9.86 -2.85
C ARG A 86 -17.10 -9.96 -4.28
N PRO A 87 -16.46 -10.70 -5.23
CA PRO A 87 -17.05 -10.93 -6.54
C PRO A 87 -18.43 -11.62 -6.45
N ARG A 88 -18.66 -12.55 -5.52
CA ARG A 88 -19.96 -13.24 -5.38
C ARG A 88 -21.08 -12.26 -5.04
N HIS A 89 -20.86 -11.38 -4.06
CA HIS A 89 -21.85 -10.38 -3.65
C HIS A 89 -22.13 -9.30 -4.72
N LYS A 90 -21.13 -8.92 -5.54
CA LYS A 90 -21.33 -7.96 -6.64
C LYS A 90 -22.01 -8.59 -7.87
N TRP A 91 -21.90 -9.91 -8.07
CA TRP A 91 -22.28 -10.58 -9.31
C TRP A 91 -23.57 -11.42 -9.20
N ASP A 92 -23.99 -11.80 -7.98
CA ASP A 92 -25.33 -12.37 -7.73
C ASP A 92 -26.44 -11.41 -8.17
N TYR A 93 -26.22 -10.10 -8.06
CA TYR A 93 -27.14 -9.07 -8.57
C TYR A 93 -27.29 -9.07 -10.11
N ARG A 94 -26.42 -9.78 -10.85
CA ARG A 94 -26.43 -9.85 -12.31
C ARG A 94 -26.55 -11.28 -12.86
N GLY A 95 -26.76 -12.28 -12.01
CA GLY A 95 -26.94 -13.68 -12.42
C GLY A 95 -25.75 -14.29 -13.18
N LYS A 96 -24.56 -13.72 -13.06
CA LYS A 96 -23.33 -14.24 -13.70
C LYS A 96 -22.39 -14.69 -12.61
N HIS A 97 -22.26 -16.01 -12.41
CA HIS A 97 -21.13 -16.52 -11.64
C HIS A 97 -19.88 -16.32 -12.49
N GLY A 98 -19.09 -15.28 -12.17
CA GLY A 98 -17.90 -14.95 -12.91
C GLY A 98 -16.79 -15.95 -12.63
N TRP A 99 -16.16 -16.49 -13.69
CA TRP A 99 -14.98 -17.35 -13.62
C TRP A 99 -13.89 -16.80 -12.66
N THR A 100 -13.85 -15.47 -12.47
CA THR A 100 -12.96 -14.77 -11.56
C THR A 100 -13.13 -15.15 -10.08
N SER A 101 -14.35 -15.40 -9.58
CA SER A 101 -14.52 -15.80 -8.17
C SER A 101 -13.93 -17.17 -7.92
N ASP A 102 -14.21 -18.12 -8.81
CA ASP A 102 -13.67 -19.48 -8.72
C ASP A 102 -12.16 -19.49 -8.95
N PHE A 103 -11.66 -18.69 -9.90
CA PHE A 103 -10.24 -18.51 -10.13
C PHE A 103 -9.54 -17.99 -8.86
N LEU A 104 -10.01 -16.89 -8.27
CA LEU A 104 -9.43 -16.32 -7.06
C LEU A 104 -9.54 -17.29 -5.87
N THR A 105 -10.67 -17.99 -5.71
CA THR A 105 -10.85 -18.98 -4.65
C THR A 105 -9.80 -20.10 -4.75
N ARG A 106 -9.45 -20.55 -5.97
CA ARG A 106 -8.48 -21.63 -6.19
C ARG A 106 -7.03 -21.18 -6.02
N HIS A 107 -6.71 -19.97 -6.50
CA HIS A 107 -5.31 -19.54 -6.64
C HIS A 107 -4.82 -18.65 -5.50
N LEU A 108 -5.69 -17.86 -4.85
CA LEU A 108 -5.27 -16.99 -3.76
C LEU A 108 -4.65 -17.76 -2.60
N PRO A 109 -5.26 -18.81 -2.04
CA PRO A 109 -4.65 -19.52 -0.90
C PRO A 109 -3.24 -20.05 -1.20
N LEU A 110 -2.95 -20.41 -2.46
CA LEU A 110 -1.62 -20.85 -2.88
C LEU A 110 -0.63 -19.69 -3.01
N ALA A 111 -1.07 -18.55 -3.55
CA ALA A 111 -0.25 -17.36 -3.72
C ALA A 111 0.03 -16.62 -2.41
N LEU A 112 -0.87 -16.77 -1.44
CA LEU A 112 -0.94 -16.04 -0.19
C LEU A 112 -0.42 -16.88 1.01
N SER A 113 -0.28 -18.20 0.83
CA SER A 113 0.23 -19.10 1.86
C SER A 113 1.68 -18.80 2.23
N GLY A 114 1.98 -18.81 3.53
CA GLY A 114 3.33 -18.64 4.07
C GLY A 114 3.77 -17.18 4.23
N HIS A 115 2.93 -16.22 3.85
CA HIS A 115 3.24 -14.79 4.01
C HIS A 115 2.64 -14.25 5.31
N PRO A 116 3.46 -13.88 6.31
CA PRO A 116 2.96 -13.35 7.56
C PRO A 116 2.31 -11.96 7.35
N PRO A 117 1.43 -11.51 8.27
CA PRO A 117 0.91 -10.14 8.24
C PRO A 117 2.06 -9.13 8.31
N THR A 118 2.13 -8.22 7.36
CA THR A 118 3.13 -7.16 7.27
C THR A 118 2.44 -5.81 7.40
N PHE A 119 3.03 -4.91 8.16
CA PHE A 119 2.50 -3.55 8.32
C PHE A 119 2.75 -2.74 7.04
N THR A 120 1.69 -2.17 6.47
CA THR A 120 1.74 -1.45 5.20
C THR A 120 0.91 -0.18 5.23
N HIS A 121 1.30 0.81 4.41
CA HIS A 121 0.60 2.10 4.29
C HIS A 121 -0.74 1.97 3.56
N ARG A 122 -0.78 1.14 2.51
CA ARG A 122 -1.96 0.76 1.70
C ARG A 122 -2.60 1.86 0.83
N ASP A 123 -2.32 3.14 1.09
CA ASP A 123 -2.70 4.27 0.22
C ASP A 123 -1.47 5.08 -0.21
N LEU A 124 -0.42 4.39 -0.67
CA LEU A 124 0.84 5.05 -0.99
C LEU A 124 0.84 5.56 -2.44
N TYR A 125 0.59 6.86 -2.60
CA TYR A 125 0.71 7.58 -3.87
C TYR A 125 1.72 8.72 -3.75
N ARG A 126 2.19 9.26 -4.88
CA ARG A 126 3.19 10.36 -4.88
C ARG A 126 2.65 11.63 -4.20
N GLU A 127 1.34 11.76 -4.14
CA GLU A 127 0.59 12.82 -3.47
C GLU A 127 0.70 12.70 -1.95
N ASN A 128 0.87 11.48 -1.43
CA ASN A 128 0.99 11.15 -0.02
C ASN A 128 2.44 11.11 0.48
N ILE A 129 3.39 11.58 -0.34
CA ILE A 129 4.82 11.69 0.01
C ILE A 129 5.22 13.17 -0.05
N LEU A 130 5.65 13.73 1.08
CA LEU A 130 6.16 15.10 1.16
C LEU A 130 7.68 15.13 0.98
N ILE A 131 8.16 16.07 0.17
CA ILE A 131 9.57 16.30 -0.13
C ILE A 131 10.01 17.64 0.43
N SER A 132 11.13 17.64 1.15
CA SER A 132 11.88 18.83 1.53
C SER A 132 13.00 19.10 0.52
N LYS A 133 13.19 20.38 0.18
CA LYS A 133 14.24 20.84 -0.73
C LYS A 133 15.35 21.45 0.11
N VAL A 134 16.53 20.85 0.05
CA VAL A 134 17.71 21.32 0.77
C VAL A 134 18.72 21.82 -0.26
N SER A 135 19.12 23.08 -0.15
CA SER A 135 20.21 23.60 -0.98
C SER A 135 21.54 23.19 -0.35
N ASN A 136 22.36 22.45 -1.09
CA ASN A 136 23.71 22.14 -0.63
C ASN A 136 24.53 23.46 -0.58
N PRO A 137 25.05 23.87 0.60
CA PRO A 137 25.74 25.14 0.74
C PRO A 137 27.00 25.27 -0.12
N ASN A 138 27.63 24.14 -0.45
CA ASN A 138 28.94 24.11 -1.11
C ASN A 138 28.84 24.02 -2.64
N SER A 139 27.76 23.43 -3.17
CA SER A 139 27.59 23.21 -4.62
C SER A 139 26.44 24.02 -5.22
N GLY A 140 25.54 24.57 -4.40
CA GLY A 140 24.30 25.20 -4.87
C GLY A 140 23.30 24.21 -5.50
N VAL A 141 23.63 22.91 -5.52
CA VAL A 141 22.75 21.86 -6.03
C VAL A 141 21.61 21.65 -5.05
N LYS A 142 20.39 21.54 -5.60
CA LYS A 142 19.19 21.22 -4.82
C LYS A 142 19.15 19.72 -4.56
N GLU A 143 19.16 19.35 -3.30
CA GLU A 143 18.93 17.98 -2.84
C GLU A 143 17.48 17.83 -2.39
N TYR A 144 16.93 16.63 -2.55
CA TYR A 144 15.54 16.32 -2.26
C TYR A 144 15.49 15.19 -1.23
N THR A 145 14.85 15.45 -0.11
CA THR A 145 14.72 14.50 1.00
C THR A 145 13.26 14.23 1.30
N ILE A 146 12.92 13.00 1.65
CA ILE A 146 11.57 12.65 2.08
C ILE A 146 11.33 13.27 3.46
N ALA A 147 10.41 14.21 3.53
CA ALA A 147 10.04 14.91 4.76
C ALA A 147 9.02 14.12 5.56
N ALA A 148 8.03 13.52 4.90
CA ALA A 148 7.02 12.68 5.54
C ALA A 148 6.28 11.80 4.52
N ILE A 149 5.72 10.69 5.01
CA ILE A 149 4.63 9.96 4.37
C ILE A 149 3.36 10.29 5.15
N ILE A 150 2.30 10.68 4.44
CA ILE A 150 1.03 11.13 5.02
C ILE A 150 -0.12 10.22 4.57
N ASP A 151 -1.29 10.43 5.16
CA ASP A 151 -2.53 9.72 4.82
C ASP A 151 -2.59 8.23 5.21
N TRP A 152 -2.17 7.94 6.44
CA TRP A 152 -2.16 6.60 7.03
C TRP A 152 -3.55 6.03 7.37
N GLU A 153 -4.65 6.60 6.89
CA GLU A 153 -6.00 6.21 7.32
C GLU A 153 -6.38 4.77 6.92
N THR A 154 -5.79 4.27 5.83
CA THR A 154 -6.01 2.90 5.33
C THR A 154 -4.92 1.92 5.75
N ALA A 155 -3.94 2.38 6.54
CA ALA A 155 -2.82 1.56 6.95
C ALA A 155 -3.28 0.40 7.84
N GLY A 156 -2.54 -0.70 7.75
CA GLY A 156 -2.90 -1.93 8.45
C GLY A 156 -1.95 -3.07 8.13
N CYS A 157 -2.35 -4.25 8.57
CA CYS A 157 -1.56 -5.47 8.48
C CYS A 157 -2.22 -6.37 7.44
N VAL A 158 -1.54 -6.59 6.33
CA VAL A 158 -2.00 -7.46 5.23
C VAL A 158 -0.83 -8.33 4.77
N GLU A 159 -1.07 -9.29 3.89
CA GLU A 159 0.05 -10.00 3.28
C GLU A 159 0.89 -9.06 2.42
N GLU A 160 2.21 -9.25 2.45
CA GLU A 160 3.17 -8.43 1.72
C GLU A 160 2.84 -8.29 0.23
N ILE A 161 2.37 -9.36 -0.41
CA ILE A 161 2.06 -9.39 -1.84
C ILE A 161 0.78 -8.63 -2.21
N ILE A 162 -0.08 -8.33 -1.23
CA ILE A 162 -1.31 -7.55 -1.42
C ILE A 162 -1.00 -6.05 -1.43
N ASP A 163 0.12 -5.64 -0.83
CA ASP A 163 0.69 -4.32 -1.02
C ASP A 163 1.60 -4.38 -2.26
N PRO A 164 1.26 -3.73 -3.38
CA PRO A 164 1.87 -4.05 -4.67
C PRO A 164 3.37 -3.72 -4.77
N TRP A 165 3.95 -3.01 -3.79
CA TRP A 165 5.26 -2.37 -3.91
C TRP A 165 6.54 -3.22 -3.70
N PRO A 166 6.57 -4.53 -3.36
CA PRO A 166 7.82 -5.32 -3.40
C PRO A 166 8.44 -5.40 -4.81
N LEU A 167 7.62 -5.28 -5.86
CA LEU A 167 8.04 -5.28 -7.27
C LEU A 167 8.27 -3.87 -7.84
N GLU A 168 7.97 -2.83 -7.07
CA GLU A 168 7.77 -1.49 -7.61
C GLU A 168 8.98 -0.56 -7.54
N GLY A 169 10.09 -0.95 -6.90
CA GLY A 169 11.37 -0.31 -7.24
C GLY A 169 11.68 -0.45 -8.75
N THR A 170 11.27 -1.56 -9.35
CA THR A 170 11.43 -1.85 -10.78
C THR A 170 10.23 -1.35 -11.61
N LEU A 171 8.99 -1.47 -11.12
CA LEU A 171 7.81 -0.91 -11.79
C LEU A 171 7.74 0.62 -11.72
N PHE A 172 8.33 1.32 -10.74
CA PHE A 172 8.38 2.79 -10.75
C PHE A 172 9.06 3.33 -12.01
N ARG A 173 10.05 2.60 -12.54
CA ARG A 173 10.73 2.91 -13.80
C ARG A 173 9.94 2.46 -15.04
N PHE A 174 9.00 1.53 -14.90
CA PHE A 174 8.27 0.94 -16.04
C PHE A 174 6.85 1.50 -16.22
N VAL A 175 6.16 1.78 -15.11
CA VAL A 175 4.76 2.22 -15.02
C VAL A 175 4.66 3.73 -15.16
N PHE A 176 5.58 4.51 -14.58
CA PHE A 176 5.49 5.97 -14.57
C PHE A 176 6.24 6.68 -15.71
N ASP A 177 7.10 5.98 -16.45
CA ASP A 177 7.64 6.49 -17.71
C ASP A 177 6.66 6.27 -18.89
N ASN A 178 5.64 5.41 -18.73
CA ASN A 178 4.71 5.03 -19.82
C ASN A 178 3.24 5.37 -19.58
N LEU A 179 2.88 5.92 -18.42
CA LEU A 179 1.50 6.35 -18.15
C LEU A 179 1.49 7.84 -17.81
N GLU A 180 1.44 8.64 -18.88
CA GLU A 180 0.68 9.89 -18.85
C GLU A 180 -0.78 9.51 -18.55
N PHE A 181 -1.30 9.92 -17.40
CA PHE A 181 -2.73 10.01 -17.17
C PHE A 181 -3.23 11.36 -17.65
#